data_AF-A0AAD6WZL2-F1
#
_entry.id   AF-A0AAD6WZL2-F1
#
_cell.length_a   1.000
_cell.length_b   1.000
_cell.length_c   1.000
_cell.angle_alpha   90.00
_cell.angle_beta   90.00
_cell.angle_gamma   90.00
#
_symmetry.space_group_name_H-M   'P 1'
#
loop_
_entity.id
_entity.type
_entity.pdbx_description
1 polymer ?
#
loop_
_entity_poly.entity_id
_entity_poly.type
_entity_poly.pdbx_seq_one_letter_code
_entity_poly.pdbx_strand_id
1 'polypeptide(L)'
;MTRKAQRNQDSFMQNLLDGVESKLELKTKREDELERNFLEVFNHALPIGIAPGYSKSGNLVALAIADDTYCLIVQFFSNSGGSAPGGNPRGRGRGGKRPEHAPKVRDTTGRKLLEEIILCRNGGDLLGFDLGPLSMSLYCSVDLRLTNGIDIQSAFSAVKRKPLSAIKAAIGDTLRIFDDNIVAVFENPIYDPDKDHHCVSDLAMRAWISQYLHTVGNGAETFTKVPKIDTRKLEPQTLDILAKMTQDSLRLTHIKPLESKHQFTTTNNVDGLGAKSSAYKDHLRPFQTIAVSVQNSRGARYTVHGRTGGVDGRTANLNTGHPLDNTKTILTIKTIGRDDPTTAEAQRAAAVLTILQGHRELLTDNPWLQNIWFPKLADESGEFELLVWPPEWTVGDNKALSASPPSSEDNLARHNKSQQVAVDTMLSRSDTNRITIIQGPPGTGKTSVIAAYVTAALEQLQGGIWLVAKSNVAVINIGIKLMSAGFTNWRLLASNEFAHADWHGHLYEGMKSNFIRSDEFRQMPVSRIKGCQVVLCTLSMLSHYFLFKFTKQIPVNTIVVDEASQIEIGDYIPGIVFSFSSPITSDSSPVFDKFQGSLRKMCFIGDDKQCKAENFLYDLP
;
A
#
# COMPACT_ATOMS: atom_id res chain seq x y z
N MET A 1 -5.51 19.26 43.13
CA MET A 1 -4.12 19.70 42.86
C MET A 1 -3.20 18.53 43.17
N THR A 2 -2.81 17.79 42.14
CA THR A 2 -1.86 16.68 42.27
C THR A 2 -0.89 16.83 41.11
N ARG A 3 0.26 17.45 41.38
CA ARG A 3 1.37 17.56 40.42
C ARG A 3 1.90 16.16 40.15
N LYS A 4 1.56 15.58 39.00
CA LYS A 4 2.38 14.50 38.41
C LYS A 4 3.69 15.16 37.98
N ALA A 5 4.77 14.85 38.70
CA ALA A 5 6.11 15.20 38.27
C ALA A 5 6.41 14.42 36.98
N GLN A 6 6.35 15.12 35.86
CA GLN A 6 6.86 14.66 34.58
C GLN A 6 8.38 14.58 34.76
N ARG A 7 8.91 13.36 34.88
CA ARG A 7 10.34 13.13 34.97
C ARG A 7 10.91 13.46 33.59
N ASN A 8 11.33 14.70 33.38
CA ASN A 8 11.97 15.11 32.14
C ASN A 8 13.25 14.28 32.01
N GLN A 9 13.27 13.40 31.02
CA GLN A 9 14.48 12.70 30.63
C GLN A 9 15.28 13.69 29.77
N ASP A 10 16.05 14.55 30.42
CA ASP A 10 16.76 15.67 29.77
C ASP A 10 17.85 15.20 28.79
N SER A 11 18.22 13.92 28.85
CA SER A 11 19.13 13.31 27.87
C SER A 11 18.91 11.81 27.75
N PHE A 12 19.22 11.24 26.58
CA PHE A 12 19.26 9.80 26.37
C PHE A 12 20.53 9.39 25.62
N MET A 13 20.92 8.12 25.81
CA MET A 13 22.01 7.48 25.09
C MET A 13 21.43 6.53 24.05
N GLN A 14 21.94 6.59 22.83
CA GLN A 14 21.59 5.64 21.79
C GLN A 14 22.10 4.23 22.14
N ASN A 15 21.37 3.20 21.73
CA ASN A 15 21.75 1.80 21.90
C ASN A 15 21.67 1.00 20.58
N LEU A 16 21.72 1.69 19.44
CA LEU A 16 21.61 1.11 18.11
C LEU A 16 22.97 0.64 17.57
N LEU A 17 24.02 1.40 17.90
CA LEU A 17 25.39 1.20 17.42
C LEU A 17 26.37 1.03 18.59
N ASP A 18 27.32 0.13 18.45
CA ASP A 18 28.39 -0.04 19.44
C ASP A 18 29.46 1.05 19.27
N GLY A 19 30.06 1.49 20.38
CA GLY A 19 31.16 2.48 20.37
C GLY A 19 30.79 3.92 20.01
N VAL A 20 29.50 4.25 19.86
CA VAL A 20 29.03 5.62 19.60
C VAL A 20 28.45 6.23 20.87
N GLU A 21 29.24 7.04 21.56
CA GLU A 21 28.81 7.79 22.75
C GLU A 21 28.15 9.11 22.35
N SER A 22 26.93 9.05 21.81
CA SER A 22 26.12 10.23 21.53
C SER A 22 25.10 10.44 22.65
N LYS A 23 25.37 11.42 23.52
CA LYS A 23 24.40 11.89 24.52
C LYS A 23 23.59 13.01 23.90
N LEU A 24 22.32 12.74 23.61
CA LEU A 24 21.41 13.72 23.01
C LEU A 24 20.62 14.45 24.08
N GLU A 25 20.60 15.78 24.02
CA GLU A 25 19.69 16.59 24.83
C GLU A 25 18.28 16.49 24.25
N LEU A 26 17.37 15.88 25.01
CA LEU A 26 16.03 15.58 24.55
C LEU A 26 15.01 16.55 25.14
N LYS A 27 14.27 17.23 24.26
CA LYS A 27 13.15 18.09 24.63
C LYS A 27 11.89 17.63 23.93
N THR A 28 10.77 17.69 24.65
CA THR A 28 9.44 17.47 24.09
C THR A 28 8.61 18.73 24.26
N LYS A 29 8.00 19.20 23.18
CA LYS A 29 7.17 20.41 23.16
C LYS A 29 5.87 20.15 22.42
N ARG A 30 4.79 20.78 22.86
CA ARG A 30 3.55 20.82 22.08
C ARG A 30 3.64 21.92 21.03
N GLU A 31 2.89 21.78 19.94
CA GLU A 31 2.92 22.75 18.84
C GLU A 31 2.49 24.17 19.23
N ASP A 32 1.69 24.35 20.28
CA ASP A 32 1.31 25.64 20.87
C ASP A 32 2.38 26.24 21.79
N GLU A 33 3.37 25.44 22.18
CA GLU A 33 4.50 25.85 23.04
C GLU A 33 5.78 26.09 22.23
N LEU A 34 5.69 25.97 20.90
CA LEU A 34 6.85 26.03 20.03
C LEU A 34 7.25 27.48 19.76
N GLU A 35 8.33 27.89 20.41
CA GLU A 35 9.01 29.16 20.23
C GLU A 35 10.22 29.02 19.29
N ARG A 36 10.63 30.13 18.67
CA ARG A 36 11.75 30.17 17.70
C ARG A 36 13.08 29.69 18.30
N ASN A 37 13.36 30.02 19.56
CA ASN A 37 14.57 29.59 20.29
C ASN A 37 14.74 28.06 20.36
N PHE A 38 13.65 27.28 20.42
CA PHE A 38 13.70 25.82 20.42
C PHE A 38 14.11 25.25 19.06
N LEU A 39 13.91 26.00 17.98
CA LEU A 39 14.19 25.60 16.61
C LEU A 39 15.53 26.15 16.10
N GLU A 40 15.98 27.29 16.63
CA GLU A 40 17.23 27.93 16.20
C GLU A 40 18.49 27.08 16.43
N VAL A 41 18.46 26.16 17.40
CA VAL A 41 19.57 25.21 17.61
C VAL A 41 19.85 24.36 16.36
N PHE A 42 18.83 24.10 15.56
CA PHE A 42 18.93 23.35 14.31
C PHE A 42 19.19 24.26 13.09
N ASN A 43 19.35 25.57 13.26
CA ASN A 43 19.53 26.50 12.14
C ASN A 43 21.00 26.55 11.65
N HIS A 44 21.51 25.41 11.21
CA HIS A 44 22.88 25.22 10.69
C HIS A 44 22.89 24.52 9.33
N ALA A 45 23.93 24.69 8.50
CA ALA A 45 23.96 24.06 7.17
C ALA A 45 24.06 22.52 7.18
N LEU A 46 24.37 21.90 8.32
CA LEU A 46 24.44 20.45 8.45
C LEU A 46 23.06 19.79 8.29
N PRO A 47 23.01 18.53 7.84
CA PRO A 47 21.76 17.80 7.73
C PRO A 47 21.11 17.52 9.08
N ILE A 48 19.78 17.42 9.07
CA ILE A 48 18.94 17.13 10.23
C ILE A 48 18.16 15.85 9.95
N GLY A 49 18.01 15.04 10.98
CA GLY A 49 17.23 13.81 10.94
C GLY A 49 15.81 14.06 11.43
N ILE A 50 14.82 13.51 10.74
CA ILE A 50 13.41 13.60 11.12
C ILE A 50 12.74 12.23 11.16
N ALA A 51 11.81 12.05 12.10
CA ALA A 51 11.06 10.80 12.24
C ALA A 51 9.60 11.03 12.68
N PRO A 52 8.64 10.26 12.13
CA PRO A 52 7.23 10.38 12.51
C PRO A 52 6.87 9.56 13.75
N GLY A 53 6.02 10.14 14.60
CA GLY A 53 5.24 9.43 15.62
C GLY A 53 3.76 9.41 15.22
N TYR A 54 3.20 8.21 15.03
CA TYR A 54 1.81 8.04 14.60
C TYR A 54 0.88 7.63 15.74
N SER A 55 -0.40 7.97 15.64
CA SER A 55 -1.43 7.37 16.49
C SER A 55 -1.67 5.91 16.10
N LYS A 56 -2.41 5.17 16.94
CA LYS A 56 -2.94 3.83 16.57
C LYS A 56 -3.80 3.85 15.30
N SER A 57 -4.42 4.99 15.01
CA SER A 57 -5.23 5.21 13.81
C SER A 57 -4.42 5.69 12.61
N GLY A 58 -3.07 5.76 12.70
CA GLY A 58 -2.19 6.15 11.60
C GLY A 58 -2.09 7.66 11.34
N ASN A 59 -2.66 8.52 12.18
CA ASN A 59 -2.51 9.98 12.03
C ASN A 59 -1.17 10.43 12.62
N LEU A 60 -0.53 11.44 12.04
CA LEU A 60 0.68 12.03 12.59
C LEU A 60 0.36 12.80 13.88
N VAL A 61 0.97 12.42 14.99
CA VAL A 61 0.76 13.04 16.32
C VAL A 61 2.04 13.57 16.93
N ALA A 62 3.20 13.17 16.41
CA ALA A 62 4.49 13.75 16.78
C ALA A 62 5.48 13.73 15.62
N LEU A 63 6.45 14.64 15.68
CA LEU A 63 7.61 14.69 14.79
C LEU A 63 8.87 14.85 15.66
N ALA A 64 9.82 13.94 15.54
CA ALA A 64 11.17 14.15 16.08
C ALA A 64 12.07 14.83 15.06
N ILE A 65 12.93 15.71 15.54
CA ILE A 65 13.91 16.49 14.80
C ILE A 65 15.22 16.36 15.58
N ALA A 66 16.28 15.89 14.94
CA ALA A 66 17.55 15.63 15.63
C ALA A 66 18.76 16.05 14.79
N ASP A 67 19.77 16.58 15.47
CA ASP A 67 21.14 16.68 14.98
C ASP A 67 22.06 15.76 15.81
N ASP A 68 23.35 16.04 15.88
CA ASP A 68 24.32 15.24 16.64
C ASP A 68 24.26 15.47 18.16
N THR A 69 23.61 16.54 18.62
CA THR A 69 23.64 17.04 19.99
C THR A 69 22.24 17.17 20.61
N TYR A 70 21.26 17.59 19.82
CA TYR A 70 19.91 17.94 20.24
C TYR A 70 18.87 17.05 19.56
N CYS A 71 17.83 16.70 20.30
CA CYS A 71 16.61 16.11 19.76
C CYS A 71 15.38 16.83 20.31
N LEU A 72 14.54 17.35 19.41
CA LEU A 72 13.27 17.97 19.73
C LEU A 72 12.13 17.10 19.20
N ILE A 73 11.21 16.71 20.09
CA ILE A 73 9.95 16.07 19.73
C ILE A 73 8.84 17.12 19.80
N VAL A 74 8.24 17.41 18.65
CA VAL A 74 7.06 18.27 18.55
C VAL A 74 5.80 17.41 18.54
N GLN A 75 4.89 17.64 19.49
CA GLN A 75 3.60 16.96 19.59
C GLN A 75 2.48 17.81 18.97
N PHE A 76 1.75 17.22 18.03
CA PHE A 76 0.64 17.87 17.32
C PHE A 76 -0.69 17.59 18.01
N PHE A 77 -1.64 18.53 17.94
CA PHE A 77 -3.01 18.28 18.39
C PHE A 77 -3.68 17.23 17.51
N SER A 78 -4.33 16.26 18.14
CA SER A 78 -5.17 15.30 17.41
C SER A 78 -6.30 16.05 16.70
N ASN A 79 -6.36 15.98 15.37
CA ASN A 79 -7.48 16.46 14.57
C ASN A 79 -8.71 15.55 14.76
N SER A 80 -9.29 15.50 15.96
CA SER A 80 -10.50 14.72 16.24
C SER A 80 -11.78 15.39 15.71
N GLY A 81 -11.71 16.35 14.79
CA GLY A 81 -12.90 17.11 14.37
C GLY A 81 -12.73 18.09 13.21
N GLY A 82 -11.73 17.92 12.34
CA GLY A 82 -11.60 18.72 11.12
C GLY A 82 -12.17 17.96 9.94
N SER A 83 -13.35 18.36 9.46
CA SER A 83 -13.90 17.90 8.19
C SER A 83 -12.86 18.05 7.09
N ALA A 84 -12.68 17.01 6.27
CA ALA A 84 -11.93 17.11 5.02
C ALA A 84 -12.48 18.30 4.20
N PRO A 85 -11.64 19.08 3.51
CA PRO A 85 -12.11 20.10 2.59
C PRO A 85 -12.88 19.40 1.46
N GLY A 86 -14.22 19.46 1.50
CA GLY A 86 -15.10 18.83 0.51
C GLY A 86 -16.31 18.07 1.08
N GLY A 87 -16.42 17.87 2.39
CA GLY A 87 -17.56 17.18 3.01
C GLY A 87 -18.79 18.07 3.23
N ASN A 88 -19.83 17.90 2.41
CA ASN A 88 -21.11 18.58 2.58
C ASN A 88 -21.74 18.28 3.98
N PRO A 89 -22.08 19.30 4.80
CA PRO A 89 -22.62 19.06 6.14
C PRO A 89 -24.12 18.74 6.05
N ARG A 90 -24.48 17.45 6.05
CA ARG A 90 -25.87 17.00 6.23
C ARG A 90 -25.99 16.07 7.43
N GLY A 91 -26.75 16.52 8.44
CA GLY A 91 -27.18 15.67 9.56
C GLY A 91 -27.50 16.43 10.85
N ARG A 92 -28.51 17.32 10.85
CA ARG A 92 -29.08 17.88 12.09
C ARG A 92 -30.03 16.86 12.72
N GLY A 93 -29.59 16.20 13.79
CA GLY A 93 -30.44 15.55 14.79
C GLY A 93 -30.70 16.49 15.98
N ARG A 94 -31.96 16.59 16.40
CA ARG A 94 -32.51 17.47 17.44
C ARG A 94 -31.95 17.20 18.84
N GLY A 95 -31.84 18.28 19.63
CA GLY A 95 -32.19 18.27 21.06
C GLY A 95 -31.04 18.32 22.06
N GLY A 96 -30.49 19.52 22.30
CA GLY A 96 -29.65 19.78 23.47
C GLY A 96 -29.04 21.18 23.40
N LYS A 97 -29.40 22.08 24.33
CA LYS A 97 -28.78 23.41 24.48
C LYS A 97 -27.28 23.22 24.73
N ARG A 98 -26.45 23.47 23.72
CA ARG A 98 -24.99 23.62 23.88
C ARG A 98 -24.70 25.06 24.32
N PRO A 99 -23.79 25.28 25.30
CA PRO A 99 -23.28 26.61 25.57
C PRO A 99 -22.52 27.13 24.33
N GLU A 100 -22.80 28.37 23.95
CA GLU A 100 -22.06 29.12 22.94
C GLU A 100 -20.60 29.31 23.41
N HIS A 101 -19.72 28.40 23.03
CA HIS A 101 -18.30 28.69 22.94
C HIS A 101 -17.93 28.57 21.48
N ALA A 102 -17.61 29.71 20.86
CA ALA A 102 -17.01 29.76 19.54
C ALA A 102 -15.85 28.75 19.46
N PRO A 103 -15.67 28.03 18.34
CA PRO A 103 -14.51 27.14 18.19
C PRO A 103 -13.26 27.98 18.40
N LYS A 104 -12.45 27.64 19.43
CA LYS A 104 -11.15 28.27 19.65
C LYS A 104 -10.36 28.15 18.35
N VAL A 105 -10.04 29.30 17.75
CA VAL A 105 -9.09 29.37 16.63
C VAL A 105 -7.82 28.69 17.10
N ARG A 106 -7.42 27.61 16.42
CA ARG A 106 -6.22 26.88 16.80
C ARG A 106 -5.02 27.76 16.52
N ASP A 107 -4.17 27.95 17.53
CA ASP A 107 -2.90 28.63 17.35
C ASP A 107 -2.03 27.79 16.41
N THR A 108 -1.72 28.34 15.24
CA THR A 108 -0.90 27.71 14.20
C THR A 108 0.50 28.32 14.13
N THR A 109 0.84 29.20 15.06
CA THR A 109 2.12 29.95 15.07
C THR A 109 3.31 28.99 15.14
N GLY A 110 3.27 28.00 16.03
CA GLY A 110 4.32 26.98 16.12
C GLY A 110 4.47 26.16 14.85
N ARG A 111 3.37 25.77 14.19
CA ARG A 111 3.42 25.06 12.89
C ARG A 111 4.13 25.89 11.82
N LYS A 112 3.82 27.18 11.72
CA LYS A 112 4.47 28.09 10.77
C LYS A 112 5.97 28.21 11.05
N LEU A 113 6.36 28.35 12.31
CA LEU A 113 7.78 28.36 12.71
C LEU A 113 8.48 27.05 12.36
N LEU A 114 7.84 25.91 12.63
CA LEU A 114 8.36 24.59 12.29
C LEU A 114 8.56 24.44 10.77
N GLU A 115 7.58 24.90 9.97
CA GLU A 115 7.71 24.87 8.51
C GLU A 115 8.86 25.77 8.03
N GLU A 116 8.90 27.02 8.48
CA GLU A 116 9.86 28.02 8.03
C GLU A 116 11.31 27.65 8.40
N ILE A 117 11.54 27.25 9.65
CA ILE A 117 12.90 27.10 10.20
C ILE A 117 13.46 25.71 9.93
N ILE A 118 12.61 24.67 9.96
CA ILE A 118 13.04 23.28 9.85
C ILE A 118 12.61 22.67 8.51
N LEU A 119 11.30 22.51 8.28
CA LEU A 119 10.81 21.65 7.19
C LEU A 119 11.05 22.25 5.80
N CYS A 120 11.09 23.56 5.69
CA CYS A 120 11.32 24.31 4.45
C CYS A 120 12.54 25.23 4.56
N ARG A 121 13.54 24.78 5.32
CA ARG A 121 14.80 25.49 5.55
C ARG A 121 15.57 25.77 4.25
N ASN A 122 16.28 26.90 4.22
CA ASN A 122 17.03 27.35 3.04
C ASN A 122 18.33 26.55 2.77
N GLY A 123 18.83 25.79 3.75
CA GLY A 123 20.08 25.04 3.62
C GLY A 123 20.10 23.79 4.50
N GLY A 124 20.91 22.81 4.10
CA GLY A 124 20.97 21.50 4.74
C GLY A 124 19.83 20.56 4.32
N ASP A 125 20.11 19.27 4.33
CA ASP A 125 19.14 18.23 3.96
C ASP A 125 18.35 17.74 5.18
N LEU A 126 17.11 17.30 4.93
CA LEU A 126 16.27 16.63 5.92
C LEU A 126 16.24 15.14 5.64
N LEU A 127 16.95 14.34 6.44
CA LEU A 127 17.03 12.90 6.25
C LEU A 127 15.96 12.20 7.08
N GLY A 128 15.30 11.22 6.49
CA GLY A 128 14.34 10.39 7.20
C GLY A 128 14.13 9.03 6.53
N PHE A 129 13.69 8.06 7.33
CA PHE A 129 13.16 6.80 6.83
C PHE A 129 11.68 6.97 6.46
N ASP A 130 11.25 6.27 5.42
CA ASP A 130 9.89 6.29 4.89
C ASP A 130 9.38 7.73 4.70
N LEU A 131 10.21 8.57 4.06
CA LEU A 131 9.99 10.00 4.00
C LEU A 131 8.80 10.37 3.10
N GLY A 132 8.45 9.51 2.13
CA GLY A 132 7.22 9.66 1.33
C GLY A 132 5.96 9.68 2.22
N PRO A 133 5.67 8.61 2.98
CA PRO A 133 4.62 8.59 3.99
C PRO A 133 4.67 9.76 4.98
N LEU A 134 5.83 10.09 5.53
CA LEU A 134 5.95 11.24 6.45
C LEU A 134 5.58 12.55 5.75
N SER A 135 6.05 12.80 4.53
CA SER A 135 5.74 14.02 3.76
C SER A 135 4.24 14.19 3.52
N MET A 136 3.56 13.09 3.18
CA MET A 136 2.10 13.11 2.98
C MET A 136 1.34 13.27 4.28
N SER A 137 1.82 12.68 5.37
CA SER A 137 1.28 12.91 6.72
C SER A 137 1.45 14.36 7.18
N LEU A 138 2.61 14.98 6.94
CA LEU A 138 2.85 16.40 7.20
C LEU A 138 1.83 17.28 6.44
N TYR A 139 1.64 17.00 5.15
CA TYR A 139 0.68 17.72 4.32
C TYR A 139 -0.76 17.57 4.83
N CYS A 140 -1.29 16.35 4.93
CA CYS A 140 -2.73 16.15 5.15
C CYS A 140 -3.17 16.23 6.63
N SER A 141 -2.30 15.87 7.58
CA SER A 141 -2.68 15.79 8.99
C SER A 141 -2.42 17.10 9.73
N VAL A 142 -1.36 17.81 9.35
CA VAL A 142 -0.90 19.02 10.05
C VAL A 142 -0.79 20.26 9.17
N ASP A 143 -1.06 20.14 7.85
CA ASP A 143 -0.98 21.23 6.87
C ASP A 143 0.41 21.88 6.81
N LEU A 144 1.45 21.04 6.75
CA LEU A 144 2.84 21.44 6.63
C LEU A 144 3.45 20.98 5.32
N ARG A 145 4.34 21.81 4.75
CA ARG A 145 5.17 21.47 3.59
C ARG A 145 6.57 21.06 4.02
N LEU A 146 7.26 20.37 3.12
CA LEU A 146 8.61 19.84 3.30
C LEU A 146 9.42 20.10 2.02
N THR A 147 10.62 20.65 2.16
CA THR A 147 11.60 20.77 1.07
C THR A 147 12.92 20.12 1.47
N ASN A 148 13.77 19.83 0.49
CA ASN A 148 15.10 19.22 0.72
C ASN A 148 15.06 17.89 1.50
N GLY A 149 13.96 17.15 1.39
CA GLY A 149 13.80 15.86 2.05
C GLY A 149 14.57 14.75 1.34
N ILE A 150 15.37 13.97 2.05
CA ILE A 150 16.07 12.79 1.55
C ILE A 150 15.52 11.55 2.22
N ASP A 151 14.91 10.68 1.42
CA ASP A 151 14.49 9.36 1.84
C ASP A 151 15.71 8.41 1.89
N ILE A 152 16.10 8.00 3.09
CA ILE A 152 17.33 7.22 3.32
C ILE A 152 17.32 5.89 2.57
N GLN A 153 16.18 5.19 2.53
CA GLN A 153 16.09 3.89 1.86
C GLN A 153 16.34 3.99 0.35
N SER A 154 16.05 5.14 -0.26
CA SER A 154 16.26 5.38 -1.69
C SER A 154 17.74 5.43 -2.09
N ALA A 155 18.65 5.62 -1.12
CA ALA A 155 20.08 5.65 -1.35
C ALA A 155 20.70 4.25 -1.62
N PHE A 156 20.04 3.18 -1.17
CA PHE A 156 20.66 1.84 -1.11
C PHE A 156 19.92 0.76 -1.88
N SER A 157 18.59 0.78 -1.88
CA SER A 157 17.83 -0.28 -2.54
C SER A 157 16.42 0.17 -2.93
N ALA A 158 16.11 0.07 -4.22
CA ALA A 158 14.76 0.27 -4.74
C ALA A 158 13.75 -0.83 -4.31
N VAL A 159 14.23 -2.03 -3.99
CA VAL A 159 13.37 -3.24 -3.83
C VAL A 159 13.20 -3.66 -2.36
N LYS A 160 14.30 -3.70 -1.60
CA LYS A 160 14.33 -4.00 -0.16
C LYS A 160 14.48 -2.73 0.66
N ARG A 161 13.39 -1.96 0.76
CA ARG A 161 13.33 -0.71 1.52
C ARG A 161 13.16 -0.95 3.02
N LYS A 162 13.96 -1.81 3.66
CA LYS A 162 13.89 -2.03 5.12
C LYS A 162 14.92 -1.14 5.85
N PRO A 163 14.56 -0.45 6.95
CA PRO A 163 15.49 0.41 7.71
C PRO A 163 16.79 -0.28 8.10
N LEU A 164 16.72 -1.50 8.65
CA LEU A 164 17.90 -2.29 9.01
C LEU A 164 18.86 -2.51 7.82
N SER A 165 18.32 -2.80 6.63
CA SER A 165 19.14 -3.01 5.43
C SER A 165 19.83 -1.73 4.99
N ALA A 166 19.14 -0.58 5.05
CA ALA A 166 19.73 0.71 4.72
C ALA A 166 20.81 1.14 5.73
N ILE A 167 20.56 0.93 7.03
CA ILE A 167 21.54 1.22 8.09
C ILE A 167 22.81 0.37 7.90
N LYS A 168 22.66 -0.93 7.66
CA LYS A 168 23.79 -1.82 7.38
C LYS A 168 24.58 -1.40 6.14
N ALA A 169 23.89 -1.00 5.08
CA ALA A 169 24.54 -0.56 3.85
C ALA A 169 25.30 0.77 4.04
N ALA A 170 24.74 1.70 4.82
CA ALA A 170 25.36 3.00 5.12
C ALA A 170 26.60 2.87 6.01
N ILE A 171 26.51 2.04 7.06
CA ILE A 171 27.60 1.84 8.03
C ILE A 171 28.67 0.90 7.49
N GLY A 172 28.29 -0.11 6.70
CA GLY A 172 29.21 -1.15 6.26
C GLY A 172 29.83 -1.89 7.46
N ASP A 173 31.14 -2.10 7.43
CA ASP A 173 31.88 -2.80 8.48
C ASP A 173 32.49 -1.85 9.53
N THR A 174 32.15 -0.55 9.52
CA THR A 174 32.81 0.44 10.39
C THR A 174 32.44 0.30 11.86
N LEU A 175 31.20 -0.10 12.14
CA LEU A 175 30.65 -0.20 13.49
C LEU A 175 29.81 -1.47 13.64
N ARG A 176 29.79 -2.01 14.85
CA ARG A 176 28.87 -3.10 15.19
C ARG A 176 27.46 -2.54 15.34
N ILE A 177 26.53 -3.20 14.68
CA ILE A 177 25.10 -2.84 14.67
C ILE A 177 24.33 -3.81 15.57
N PHE A 178 23.44 -3.29 16.42
CA PHE A 178 22.52 -4.09 17.21
C PHE A 178 21.21 -4.31 16.43
N ASP A 179 21.21 -5.34 15.56
CA ASP A 179 20.09 -5.67 14.67
C ASP A 179 18.73 -5.69 15.37
N ASP A 180 18.63 -6.37 16.52
CA ASP A 180 17.37 -6.52 17.26
C ASP A 180 16.84 -5.18 17.78
N ASN A 181 17.73 -4.27 18.20
CA ASN A 181 17.35 -2.94 18.68
C ASN A 181 16.83 -2.09 17.53
N ILE A 182 17.47 -2.14 16.36
CA ILE A 182 16.98 -1.45 15.17
C ILE A 182 15.62 -1.99 14.75
N VAL A 183 15.45 -3.31 14.71
CA VAL A 183 14.15 -3.89 14.35
C VAL A 183 13.08 -3.41 15.33
N ALA A 184 13.32 -3.50 16.64
CA ALA A 184 12.36 -3.06 17.65
C ALA A 184 11.98 -1.57 17.51
N VAL A 185 12.96 -0.69 17.32
CA VAL A 185 12.76 0.76 17.23
C VAL A 185 11.97 1.18 15.98
N PHE A 186 12.08 0.44 14.87
CA PHE A 186 11.40 0.74 13.61
C PHE A 186 10.10 -0.05 13.39
N GLU A 187 9.89 -1.16 14.10
CA GLU A 187 8.73 -2.04 13.91
C GLU A 187 7.40 -1.37 14.29
N ASN A 188 7.41 -0.52 15.32
CA ASN A 188 6.22 0.15 15.82
C ASN A 188 6.40 1.67 15.91
N PRO A 189 5.96 2.44 14.90
CA PRO A 189 6.09 3.90 14.92
C PRO A 189 4.99 4.60 15.74
N ILE A 190 4.20 3.85 16.53
CA ILE A 190 3.14 4.42 17.36
C ILE A 190 3.75 5.27 18.48
N TYR A 191 3.24 6.48 18.64
CA TYR A 191 3.63 7.42 19.67
C TYR A 191 2.45 7.66 20.63
N ASP A 192 2.54 7.07 21.82
CA ASP A 192 1.57 7.20 22.91
C ASP A 192 2.32 7.26 24.24
N PRO A 193 2.95 8.42 24.56
CA PRO A 193 3.86 8.56 25.70
C PRO A 193 3.16 8.37 27.05
N ASP A 194 1.83 8.41 27.09
CA ASP A 194 1.05 8.13 28.30
C ASP A 194 0.94 6.63 28.59
N LYS A 195 1.01 5.78 27.56
CA LYS A 195 0.94 4.31 27.69
C LYS A 195 2.30 3.64 27.61
N ASP A 196 3.20 4.20 26.80
CA ASP A 196 4.52 3.65 26.55
C ASP A 196 5.55 4.78 26.56
N HIS A 197 6.31 4.89 27.65
CA HIS A 197 7.36 5.90 27.76
C HIS A 197 8.55 5.61 26.84
N HIS A 198 8.76 4.35 26.43
CA HIS A 198 9.87 3.99 25.54
C HIS A 198 9.70 4.58 24.14
N CYS A 199 8.45 4.79 23.69
CA CYS A 199 8.17 5.36 22.37
C CYS A 199 8.80 6.75 22.15
N VAL A 200 9.07 7.50 23.22
CA VAL A 200 9.75 8.80 23.17
C VAL A 200 11.23 8.60 22.78
N SER A 201 11.91 7.66 23.43
CA SER A 201 13.30 7.33 23.12
C SER A 201 13.42 6.70 21.74
N ASP A 202 12.49 5.81 21.37
CA ASP A 202 12.48 5.17 20.04
C ASP A 202 12.26 6.17 18.92
N LEU A 203 11.37 7.15 19.12
CA LEU A 203 11.15 8.21 18.16
C LEU A 203 12.39 9.11 18.01
N ALA A 204 13.03 9.47 19.12
CA ALA A 204 14.27 10.24 19.11
C ALA A 204 15.42 9.48 18.43
N MET A 205 15.58 8.18 18.72
CA MET A 205 16.59 7.32 18.10
C MET A 205 16.42 7.23 16.58
N ARG A 206 15.18 7.15 16.07
CA ARG A 206 14.90 7.15 14.62
C ARG A 206 15.32 8.46 13.95
N ALA A 207 15.05 9.60 14.58
CA ALA A 207 15.49 10.90 14.04
C ALA A 207 17.02 11.01 14.09
N TRP A 208 17.64 10.70 15.22
CA TRP A 208 19.09 10.76 15.38
C TRP A 208 19.83 9.88 14.37
N ILE A 209 19.47 8.59 14.25
CA ILE A 209 20.17 7.70 13.32
C ILE A 209 20.00 8.19 11.88
N SER A 210 18.87 8.82 11.54
CA SER A 210 18.65 9.40 10.21
C SER A 210 19.68 10.47 9.85
N GLN A 211 20.04 11.34 10.81
CA GLN A 211 21.09 12.34 10.63
C GLN A 211 22.48 11.70 10.65
N TYR A 212 22.73 10.81 11.61
CA TYR A 212 24.03 10.20 11.85
C TYR A 212 24.53 9.42 10.64
N LEU A 213 23.64 8.77 9.89
CA LEU A 213 24.03 8.05 8.67
C LEU A 213 24.74 8.92 7.64
N HIS A 214 24.50 10.24 7.63
CA HIS A 214 25.19 11.15 6.72
C HIS A 214 26.68 11.34 7.07
N THR A 215 27.04 11.20 8.35
CA THR A 215 28.39 11.48 8.86
C THR A 215 29.32 10.27 8.82
N VAL A 216 28.78 9.07 8.61
CA VAL A 216 29.54 7.82 8.58
C VAL A 216 29.83 7.34 7.16
N GLY A 217 31.02 6.75 7.00
CA GLY A 217 31.47 6.16 5.75
C GLY A 217 31.29 7.12 4.57
N ASN A 218 30.53 6.66 3.58
CA ASN A 218 30.29 7.37 2.32
C ASN A 218 28.94 8.10 2.33
N GLY A 219 28.32 8.26 3.51
CA GLY A 219 26.94 8.73 3.67
C GLY A 219 26.66 10.04 2.94
N ALA A 220 27.51 11.06 3.16
CA ALA A 220 27.36 12.37 2.52
C ALA A 220 27.31 12.30 0.99
N GLU A 221 28.25 11.56 0.36
CA GLU A 221 28.28 11.39 -1.09
C GLU A 221 27.07 10.58 -1.58
N THR A 222 26.69 9.54 -0.82
CA THR A 222 25.58 8.65 -1.17
C THR A 222 24.25 9.41 -1.17
N PHE A 223 23.97 10.18 -0.12
CA PHE A 223 22.71 10.92 0.01
C PHE A 223 22.61 12.11 -0.94
N THR A 224 23.74 12.72 -1.33
CA THR A 224 23.74 13.79 -2.34
C THR A 224 23.20 13.33 -3.70
N LYS A 225 23.32 12.03 -4.02
CA LYS A 225 22.83 11.43 -5.27
C LYS A 225 21.33 11.10 -5.24
N VAL A 226 20.69 11.18 -4.07
CA VAL A 226 19.27 10.84 -3.93
C VAL A 226 18.40 12.02 -4.37
N PRO A 227 17.42 11.81 -5.26
CA PRO A 227 16.44 12.82 -5.59
C PRO A 227 15.70 13.32 -4.35
N LYS A 228 15.65 14.64 -4.19
CA LYS A 228 15.05 15.28 -3.01
C LYS A 228 13.54 15.39 -3.15
N ILE A 229 12.83 15.18 -2.04
CA ILE A 229 11.41 15.47 -1.89
C ILE A 229 11.21 16.96 -1.69
N ASP A 230 10.31 17.53 -2.47
CA ASP A 230 9.92 18.94 -2.39
C ASP A 230 8.42 19.08 -2.65
N THR A 231 7.65 19.16 -1.57
CA THR A 231 6.18 19.27 -1.67
C THR A 231 5.72 20.67 -2.06
N ARG A 232 6.59 21.70 -2.04
CA ARG A 232 6.24 23.04 -2.53
C ARG A 232 6.19 23.13 -4.05
N LYS A 233 6.89 22.23 -4.74
CA LYS A 233 6.89 22.13 -6.22
C LYS A 233 5.66 21.42 -6.79
N LEU A 234 4.80 20.86 -5.95
CA LEU A 234 3.61 20.12 -6.36
C LEU A 234 2.36 20.95 -6.11
N GLU A 235 1.40 20.86 -7.02
CA GLU A 235 0.11 21.53 -6.88
C GLU A 235 -0.73 20.88 -5.77
N PRO A 236 -1.59 21.65 -5.09
CA PRO A 236 -2.45 21.13 -4.01
C PRO A 236 -3.28 19.92 -4.44
N GLN A 237 -3.87 19.94 -5.64
CA GLN A 237 -4.66 18.81 -6.16
C GLN A 237 -3.82 17.53 -6.29
N THR A 238 -2.57 17.66 -6.77
CA THR A 238 -1.62 16.53 -6.82
C THR A 238 -1.33 16.01 -5.42
N LEU A 239 -1.05 16.90 -4.48
CA LEU A 239 -0.74 16.53 -3.10
C LEU A 239 -1.94 15.87 -2.40
N ASP A 240 -3.17 16.33 -2.65
CA ASP A 240 -4.39 15.73 -2.10
C ASP A 240 -4.56 14.28 -2.55
N ILE A 241 -4.28 14.01 -3.83
CA ILE A 241 -4.35 12.66 -4.40
C ILE A 241 -3.28 11.76 -3.81
N LEU A 242 -2.02 12.21 -3.79
CA LEU A 242 -0.90 11.46 -3.21
C LEU A 242 -1.11 11.20 -1.72
N ALA A 243 -1.61 12.21 -1.00
CA ALA A 243 -1.91 12.09 0.41
C ALA A 243 -3.01 11.07 0.67
N LYS A 244 -4.10 11.08 -0.12
CA LYS A 244 -5.16 10.08 -0.01
C LYS A 244 -4.63 8.66 -0.19
N MET A 245 -3.87 8.40 -1.26
CA MET A 245 -3.28 7.09 -1.56
C MET A 245 -2.34 6.59 -0.45
N THR A 246 -1.63 7.52 0.19
CA THR A 246 -0.64 7.18 1.22
C THR A 246 -1.28 7.00 2.58
N GLN A 247 -2.22 7.86 2.97
CA GLN A 247 -2.92 7.78 4.26
C GLN A 247 -3.80 6.55 4.37
N ASP A 248 -4.56 6.22 3.32
CA ASP A 248 -5.44 5.05 3.36
C ASP A 248 -4.62 3.77 3.55
N SER A 249 -3.51 3.65 2.82
CA SER A 249 -2.52 2.57 2.99
C SER A 249 -1.90 2.54 4.39
N LEU A 250 -1.52 3.70 4.93
CA LEU A 250 -0.90 3.81 6.25
C LEU A 250 -1.90 3.40 7.35
N ARG A 251 -3.14 3.87 7.25
CA ARG A 251 -4.24 3.53 8.17
C ARG A 251 -4.54 2.04 8.16
N LEU A 252 -4.71 1.45 6.98
CA LEU A 252 -4.90 0.01 6.83
C LEU A 252 -3.75 -0.79 7.45
N THR A 253 -2.51 -0.33 7.28
CA THR A 253 -1.33 -0.96 7.89
C THR A 253 -1.34 -0.84 9.41
N HIS A 254 -1.78 0.30 9.97
CA HIS A 254 -1.82 0.52 11.41
C HIS A 254 -2.96 -0.21 12.12
N ILE A 255 -4.04 -0.52 11.41
CA ILE A 255 -5.17 -1.33 11.89
C ILE A 255 -4.80 -2.82 11.93
N LYS A 256 -3.86 -3.29 11.10
CA LYS A 256 -3.38 -4.68 11.16
C LYS A 256 -2.82 -4.97 12.57
N PRO A 257 -3.23 -6.07 13.20
CA PRO A 257 -2.78 -6.39 14.55
C PRO A 257 -1.26 -6.64 14.58
N LEU A 258 -0.60 -6.15 15.64
CA LEU A 258 0.84 -6.40 15.88
C LEU A 258 1.12 -7.85 16.31
N GLU A 259 0.10 -8.56 16.78
CA GLU A 259 0.16 -9.99 17.08
C GLU A 259 -1.04 -10.70 16.44
N SER A 260 -0.77 -11.72 15.64
CA SER A 260 -1.81 -12.60 15.10
C SER A 260 -1.64 -14.01 15.66
N LYS A 261 -2.71 -14.53 16.27
CA LYS A 261 -2.77 -15.93 16.71
C LYS A 261 -3.20 -16.80 15.54
N HIS A 262 -2.45 -17.87 15.30
CA HIS A 262 -2.70 -18.79 14.20
C HIS A 262 -3.30 -20.10 14.69
N GLN A 263 -4.27 -20.62 13.94
CA GLN A 263 -4.72 -21.99 14.08
C GLN A 263 -3.86 -22.92 13.23
N PHE A 264 -3.28 -23.95 13.85
CA PHE A 264 -2.34 -24.85 13.19
C PHE A 264 -2.47 -26.29 13.68
N THR A 265 -1.90 -27.21 12.90
CA THR A 265 -1.59 -28.58 13.29
C THR A 265 -0.07 -28.76 13.21
N THR A 266 0.52 -29.40 14.20
CA THR A 266 1.96 -29.69 14.20
C THR A 266 2.30 -30.76 13.17
N THR A 267 3.36 -30.55 12.40
CA THR A 267 3.87 -31.52 11.42
C THR A 267 5.33 -31.81 11.72
N ASN A 268 5.76 -33.07 11.60
CA ASN A 268 7.17 -33.41 11.70
C ASN A 268 7.80 -33.32 10.30
N ASN A 269 8.74 -32.39 10.12
CA ASN A 269 9.52 -32.26 8.89
C ASN A 269 10.94 -32.79 9.11
N VAL A 270 11.65 -33.07 8.02
CA VAL A 270 13.04 -33.59 8.06
C VAL A 270 13.98 -32.63 8.80
N ASP A 271 13.69 -31.33 8.77
CA ASP A 271 14.48 -30.26 9.42
C ASP A 271 13.98 -29.88 10.82
N GLY A 272 12.97 -30.59 11.36
CA GLY A 272 12.41 -30.32 12.69
C GLY A 272 10.89 -30.17 12.72
N LEU A 273 10.37 -29.58 13.80
CA LEU A 273 8.93 -29.40 14.01
C LEU A 273 8.40 -28.24 13.13
N GLY A 274 7.49 -28.56 12.23
CA GLY A 274 6.76 -27.61 11.39
C GLY A 274 5.34 -27.35 11.90
N ALA A 275 4.71 -26.30 11.37
CA ALA A 275 3.30 -26.00 11.58
C ALA A 275 2.57 -25.94 10.26
N LYS A 276 1.41 -26.61 10.18
CA LYS A 276 0.49 -26.55 9.06
C LYS A 276 -0.75 -25.74 9.45
N SER A 277 -0.97 -24.61 8.78
CA SER A 277 -2.13 -23.74 9.02
C SER A 277 -3.44 -24.41 8.67
N SER A 278 -4.50 -24.15 9.45
CA SER A 278 -5.84 -24.72 9.20
C SER A 278 -6.60 -24.02 8.07
N ALA A 279 -6.40 -22.72 7.89
CA ALA A 279 -7.01 -21.90 6.84
C ALA A 279 -6.01 -20.88 6.27
N TYR A 280 -6.36 -20.24 5.15
CA TYR A 280 -5.51 -19.22 4.52
C TYR A 280 -5.25 -18.00 5.43
N LYS A 281 -6.25 -17.60 6.22
CA LYS A 281 -6.11 -16.49 7.19
C LYS A 281 -5.11 -16.77 8.32
N ASP A 282 -4.82 -18.05 8.57
CA ASP A 282 -3.92 -18.54 9.62
C ASP A 282 -2.52 -18.89 9.05
N HIS A 283 -2.23 -18.42 7.84
CA HIS A 283 -1.00 -18.75 7.13
C HIS A 283 0.22 -18.01 7.71
N LEU A 284 1.27 -18.78 7.98
CA LEU A 284 2.58 -18.28 8.41
C LEU A 284 3.44 -17.95 7.19
N ARG A 285 3.90 -16.70 7.05
CA ARG A 285 4.79 -16.30 5.95
C ARG A 285 6.24 -16.61 6.27
N PRO A 286 7.14 -16.70 5.27
CA PRO A 286 8.58 -16.89 5.49
C PRO A 286 9.20 -15.78 6.34
N PHE A 287 10.17 -16.14 7.18
CA PHE A 287 11.02 -15.21 7.96
C PHE A 287 10.28 -14.28 8.92
N GLN A 288 9.03 -14.59 9.28
CA GLN A 288 8.25 -13.87 10.29
C GLN A 288 8.74 -14.20 11.69
N THR A 289 8.81 -13.20 12.56
CA THR A 289 9.04 -13.39 13.98
C THR A 289 7.83 -14.07 14.61
N ILE A 290 8.09 -15.10 15.42
CA ILE A 290 7.04 -15.86 16.11
C ILE A 290 7.31 -16.00 17.59
N ALA A 291 6.23 -16.05 18.37
CA ALA A 291 6.22 -16.53 19.74
C ALA A 291 5.39 -17.80 19.83
N VAL A 292 6.04 -18.87 20.30
CA VAL A 292 5.48 -20.21 20.40
C VAL A 292 5.28 -20.51 21.88
N SER A 293 4.03 -20.65 22.32
CA SER A 293 3.75 -21.11 23.69
C SER A 293 3.76 -22.63 23.72
N VAL A 294 4.59 -23.19 24.58
CA VAL A 294 4.89 -24.61 24.64
C VAL A 294 4.63 -25.14 26.05
N GLN A 295 4.19 -26.39 26.13
CA GLN A 295 4.05 -27.13 27.37
C GLN A 295 4.98 -28.33 27.36
N ASN A 296 5.80 -28.49 28.38
CA ASN A 296 6.64 -29.69 28.50
C ASN A 296 5.86 -30.89 29.09
N SER A 297 6.47 -32.06 29.04
CA SER A 297 5.93 -33.31 29.61
C SER A 297 5.59 -33.23 31.12
N ARG A 298 6.20 -32.29 31.85
CA ARG A 298 5.91 -32.01 33.28
C ARG A 298 4.76 -31.02 33.48
N GLY A 299 4.11 -30.58 32.41
CA GLY A 299 2.99 -29.65 32.44
C GLY A 299 3.36 -28.17 32.55
N ALA A 300 4.65 -27.82 32.67
CA ALA A 300 5.10 -26.43 32.76
C ALA A 300 4.99 -25.73 31.39
N ARG A 301 4.48 -24.49 31.41
CA ARG A 301 4.24 -23.67 30.21
C ARG A 301 5.26 -22.54 30.13
N TYR A 302 5.82 -22.33 28.95
CA TYR A 302 6.75 -21.24 28.66
C TYR A 302 6.62 -20.81 27.21
N THR A 303 7.14 -19.63 26.88
CA THR A 303 7.15 -19.09 25.52
C THR A 303 8.55 -19.18 24.96
N VAL A 304 8.65 -19.68 23.72
CA VAL A 304 9.88 -19.72 22.95
C VAL A 304 9.74 -18.75 21.78
N HIS A 305 10.74 -17.89 21.61
CA HIS A 305 10.81 -16.97 20.49
C HIS A 305 11.61 -17.60 19.34
N GLY A 306 11.22 -17.25 18.12
CA GLY A 306 11.86 -17.76 16.91
C GLY A 306 11.42 -17.04 15.66
N ARG A 307 11.73 -17.63 14.51
CA ARG A 307 11.28 -17.18 13.19
C ARG A 307 10.73 -18.34 12.38
N THR A 308 9.84 -18.05 11.44
CA THR A 308 9.46 -19.02 10.41
C THR A 308 10.61 -19.18 9.41
N GLY A 309 10.87 -20.42 9.00
CA GLY A 309 11.86 -20.77 7.98
C GLY A 309 11.25 -20.77 6.58
N GLY A 310 11.61 -21.79 5.79
CA GLY A 310 10.94 -22.05 4.52
C GLY A 310 9.44 -22.31 4.72
N VAL A 311 8.63 -21.77 3.81
CA VAL A 311 7.18 -21.96 3.77
C VAL A 311 6.80 -22.50 2.41
N ASP A 312 6.02 -23.57 2.40
CA ASP A 312 5.42 -24.14 1.20
C ASP A 312 3.93 -24.42 1.43
N GLY A 313 3.08 -23.75 0.66
CA GLY A 313 1.62 -23.85 0.79
C GLY A 313 1.14 -23.42 2.17
N ARG A 314 0.63 -24.35 2.99
CA ARG A 314 0.18 -24.08 4.38
C ARG A 314 1.20 -24.49 5.43
N THR A 315 2.34 -25.04 5.04
CA THR A 315 3.33 -25.61 5.95
C THR A 315 4.49 -24.64 6.11
N ALA A 316 4.85 -24.33 7.35
CA ALA A 316 5.98 -23.49 7.69
C ALA A 316 6.91 -24.23 8.65
N ASN A 317 8.23 -24.14 8.40
CA ASN A 317 9.23 -24.60 9.35
C ASN A 317 9.36 -23.57 10.50
N LEU A 318 9.51 -24.04 11.75
CA LEU A 318 9.68 -23.17 12.91
C LEU A 318 11.12 -23.20 13.40
N ASN A 319 11.87 -22.12 13.17
CA ASN A 319 13.24 -21.96 13.63
C ASN A 319 13.24 -21.22 14.97
N THR A 320 13.35 -21.96 16.06
CA THR A 320 13.31 -21.41 17.42
C THR A 320 14.67 -21.51 18.10
N GLY A 321 14.95 -20.59 19.03
CA GLY A 321 16.23 -20.59 19.77
C GLY A 321 16.42 -21.81 20.68
N HIS A 322 15.36 -22.55 20.96
CA HIS A 322 15.39 -23.80 21.71
C HIS A 322 14.67 -24.90 20.93
N PRO A 323 15.28 -26.10 20.77
CA PRO A 323 14.65 -27.19 20.02
C PRO A 323 13.24 -27.52 20.55
N LEU A 324 12.27 -27.56 19.64
CA LEU A 324 10.92 -28.06 19.92
C LEU A 324 10.90 -29.56 19.65
N ASP A 325 11.46 -30.33 20.57
CA ASP A 325 11.48 -31.80 20.51
C ASP A 325 10.07 -32.41 20.74
N ASN A 326 9.94 -33.71 20.48
CA ASN A 326 8.68 -34.46 20.59
C ASN A 326 8.14 -34.55 22.04
N THR A 327 8.88 -34.08 23.06
CA THR A 327 8.43 -34.07 24.46
C THR A 327 7.65 -32.80 24.83
N LYS A 328 7.51 -31.88 23.87
CA LYS A 328 6.89 -30.58 24.04
C LYS A 328 5.65 -30.46 23.16
N THR A 329 4.54 -30.06 23.77
CA THR A 329 3.29 -29.78 23.06
C THR A 329 3.22 -28.29 22.74
N ILE A 330 3.13 -27.93 21.45
CA ILE A 330 2.83 -26.54 21.07
C ILE A 330 1.36 -26.26 21.37
N LEU A 331 1.10 -25.23 22.17
CA LEU A 331 -0.24 -24.76 22.49
C LEU A 331 -0.71 -23.66 21.53
N THR A 332 0.15 -22.69 21.26
CA THR A 332 -0.18 -21.55 20.39
C THR A 332 1.03 -21.08 19.62
N ILE A 333 0.82 -20.67 18.36
CA ILE A 333 1.79 -19.93 17.56
C ILE A 333 1.21 -18.53 17.34
N LYS A 334 1.99 -17.51 17.68
CA LYS A 334 1.71 -16.12 17.38
C LYS A 334 2.77 -15.59 16.43
N THR A 335 2.39 -14.86 15.40
CA THR A 335 3.33 -13.97 14.70
C THR A 335 3.40 -12.65 15.44
N ILE A 336 4.61 -12.12 15.56
CA ILE A 336 4.90 -10.80 16.14
C ILE A 336 5.34 -9.89 15.01
N GLY A 337 4.79 -8.69 14.98
CA GLY A 337 5.06 -7.70 13.94
C GLY A 337 3.97 -7.66 12.88
N ARG A 338 3.99 -6.59 12.08
CA ARG A 338 3.10 -6.45 10.94
C ARG A 338 3.62 -7.25 9.76
N ASP A 339 2.71 -7.73 8.92
CA ASP A 339 3.06 -8.35 7.65
C ASP A 339 3.87 -7.39 6.76
N ASP A 340 4.90 -7.92 6.11
CA ASP A 340 5.61 -7.20 5.05
C ASP A 340 4.63 -6.76 3.94
N PRO A 341 4.87 -5.59 3.31
CA PRO A 341 4.03 -5.10 2.23
C PRO A 341 4.05 -6.08 1.06
N THR A 342 2.88 -6.26 0.46
CA THR A 342 2.71 -6.95 -0.82
C THR A 342 3.44 -6.21 -1.94
N THR A 343 3.71 -6.89 -3.07
CA THR A 343 4.32 -6.26 -4.25
C THR A 343 3.54 -5.03 -4.73
N ALA A 344 2.21 -5.07 -4.69
CA ALA A 344 1.37 -3.95 -5.06
C ALA A 344 1.52 -2.77 -4.08
N GLU A 345 1.48 -3.03 -2.76
CA GLU A 345 1.70 -1.98 -1.73
C GLU A 345 3.09 -1.35 -1.89
N ALA A 346 4.13 -2.15 -2.12
CA ALA A 346 5.49 -1.66 -2.33
C ALA A 346 5.64 -0.82 -3.60
N GLN A 347 5.04 -1.25 -4.72
CA GLN A 347 5.02 -0.48 -5.97
C GLN A 347 4.23 0.83 -5.82
N ARG A 348 3.12 0.85 -5.07
CA ARG A 348 2.38 2.09 -4.78
C ARG A 348 3.25 3.09 -4.02
N ALA A 349 3.88 2.63 -2.93
CA ALA A 349 4.76 3.47 -2.13
C ALA A 349 5.93 4.04 -2.96
N ALA A 350 6.52 3.22 -3.83
CA ALA A 350 7.57 3.65 -4.75
C ALA A 350 7.07 4.69 -5.76
N ALA A 351 5.88 4.51 -6.34
CA ALA A 351 5.30 5.47 -7.28
C ALA A 351 5.05 6.83 -6.64
N VAL A 352 4.41 6.85 -5.46
CA VAL A 352 4.20 8.10 -4.70
C VAL A 352 5.53 8.80 -4.42
N LEU A 353 6.52 8.06 -3.93
CA LEU A 353 7.83 8.64 -3.63
C LEU A 353 8.51 9.23 -4.88
N THR A 354 8.44 8.53 -6.01
CA THR A 354 9.08 8.98 -7.25
C THR A 354 8.47 10.29 -7.75
N ILE A 355 7.15 10.45 -7.61
CA ILE A 355 6.43 11.71 -7.91
C ILE A 355 6.86 12.81 -6.93
N LEU A 356 6.95 12.51 -5.63
CA LEU A 356 7.42 13.45 -4.61
C LEU A 356 8.86 13.92 -4.85
N GLN A 357 9.66 13.10 -5.51
CA GLN A 357 11.04 13.36 -5.92
C GLN A 357 11.15 14.13 -7.24
N GLY A 358 10.04 14.57 -7.84
CA GLY A 358 10.02 15.48 -8.97
C GLY A 358 9.65 14.87 -10.33
N HIS A 359 9.39 13.56 -10.40
CA HIS A 359 8.96 12.88 -11.63
C HIS A 359 7.44 13.06 -11.85
N ARG A 360 7.03 14.31 -12.10
CA ARG A 360 5.61 14.70 -12.24
C ARG A 360 4.97 14.13 -13.51
N GLU A 361 5.79 13.81 -14.51
CA GLU A 361 5.41 13.17 -15.76
C GLU A 361 4.68 11.84 -15.55
N LEU A 362 4.92 11.17 -14.41
CA LEU A 362 4.17 9.97 -14.01
C LEU A 362 2.67 10.24 -13.90
N LEU A 363 2.27 11.45 -13.50
CA LEU A 363 0.87 11.84 -13.41
C LEU A 363 0.38 12.49 -14.70
N THR A 364 1.17 13.36 -15.33
CA THR A 364 0.73 14.19 -16.45
C THR A 364 0.63 13.43 -17.77
N ASP A 365 1.50 12.45 -18.00
CA ASP A 365 1.62 11.82 -19.31
C ASP A 365 0.71 10.60 -19.47
N ASN A 366 0.10 10.15 -18.36
CA ASN A 366 -0.81 9.01 -18.37
C ASN A 366 -2.26 9.47 -18.60
N PRO A 367 -2.88 9.17 -19.76
CA PRO A 367 -4.24 9.64 -20.07
C PRO A 367 -5.31 9.03 -19.15
N TRP A 368 -5.08 7.85 -18.57
CA TRP A 368 -6.00 7.28 -17.59
C TRP A 368 -5.95 8.07 -16.29
N LEU A 369 -4.77 8.47 -15.82
CA LEU A 369 -4.63 9.30 -14.63
C LEU A 369 -5.26 10.67 -14.81
N GLN A 370 -5.00 11.31 -15.95
CA GLN A 370 -5.57 12.61 -16.26
C GLN A 370 -7.10 12.57 -16.23
N ASN A 371 -7.71 11.59 -16.90
CA ASN A 371 -9.17 11.48 -16.94
C ASN A 371 -9.82 11.05 -15.60
N ILE A 372 -9.14 10.25 -14.78
CA ILE A 372 -9.71 9.73 -13.52
C ILE A 372 -9.47 10.68 -12.33
N TRP A 373 -8.26 11.23 -12.21
CA TRP A 373 -7.81 11.98 -11.04
C TRP A 373 -7.64 13.48 -11.27
N PHE A 374 -7.36 13.89 -12.51
CA PHE A 374 -7.22 15.30 -12.89
C PHE A 374 -8.24 15.71 -13.96
N PRO A 375 -9.54 15.42 -13.76
CA PRO A 375 -10.53 15.81 -14.75
C PRO A 375 -10.51 17.33 -14.86
N LYS A 376 -10.40 17.85 -16.09
CA LYS A 376 -10.53 19.27 -16.32
C LYS A 376 -11.95 19.67 -15.94
N LEU A 377 -12.04 20.60 -14.98
CA LEU A 377 -13.33 21.06 -14.48
C LEU A 377 -14.10 21.75 -15.62
N ALA A 378 -15.42 21.62 -15.55
CA ALA A 378 -16.32 22.34 -16.44
C ALA A 378 -15.94 23.82 -16.53
N ASP A 379 -15.97 24.37 -17.73
CA ASP A 379 -15.83 25.81 -17.92
C ASP A 379 -16.99 26.57 -17.25
N GLU A 380 -17.00 27.89 -17.36
CA GLU A 380 -18.06 28.74 -16.78
C GLU A 380 -19.47 28.39 -17.29
N SER A 381 -19.59 27.57 -18.35
CA SER A 381 -20.88 27.07 -18.88
C SER A 381 -21.44 25.87 -18.11
N GLY A 382 -20.63 25.26 -17.22
CA GLY A 382 -21.05 24.10 -16.43
C GLY A 382 -21.08 22.78 -17.20
N GLU A 383 -20.63 22.76 -18.46
CA GLU A 383 -20.42 21.52 -19.21
C GLU A 383 -19.06 20.91 -18.87
N PHE A 384 -19.05 19.66 -18.40
CA PHE A 384 -17.82 18.92 -18.18
C PHE A 384 -17.06 18.78 -19.50
N GLU A 385 -15.78 19.19 -19.53
CA GLU A 385 -14.91 18.96 -20.68
C GLU A 385 -14.88 17.45 -20.97
N LEU A 386 -15.10 17.08 -22.24
CA LEU A 386 -15.07 15.68 -22.68
C LEU A 386 -13.75 15.02 -22.28
N LEU A 387 -13.79 13.75 -21.88
CA LEU A 387 -12.60 12.95 -21.57
C LEU A 387 -11.60 13.07 -22.72
N VAL A 388 -10.35 13.40 -22.40
CA VAL A 388 -9.30 13.68 -23.40
C VAL A 388 -8.46 12.43 -23.59
N TRP A 389 -8.43 11.91 -24.81
CA TRP A 389 -7.67 10.72 -25.16
C TRP A 389 -6.62 11.02 -26.23
N PRO A 390 -5.52 10.24 -26.28
CA PRO A 390 -4.51 10.41 -27.32
C PRO A 390 -5.12 10.28 -28.72
N PRO A 391 -4.81 11.20 -29.66
CA PRO A 391 -5.39 11.20 -31.00
C PRO A 391 -5.22 9.87 -31.75
N GLU A 392 -4.09 9.19 -31.55
CA GLU A 392 -3.80 7.88 -32.14
C GLU A 392 -4.81 6.78 -31.73
N TRP A 393 -5.53 6.94 -30.62
CA TRP A 393 -6.55 5.98 -30.19
C TRP A 393 -7.82 6.11 -31.02
N THR A 394 -8.18 7.33 -31.43
CA THR A 394 -9.37 7.59 -32.26
C THR A 394 -9.23 7.08 -33.69
N VAL A 395 -8.01 7.17 -34.25
CA VAL A 395 -7.73 6.80 -35.66
C VAL A 395 -7.71 5.27 -35.85
N GLY A 396 -7.37 4.51 -34.81
CA GLY A 396 -7.32 3.04 -34.83
C GLY A 396 -8.68 2.34 -34.65
N ASP A 397 -9.60 2.93 -33.90
CA ASP A 397 -10.88 2.30 -33.55
C ASP A 397 -11.87 2.25 -34.73
N ASN A 398 -11.73 3.14 -35.72
CA ASN A 398 -12.59 3.18 -36.92
C ASN A 398 -12.25 2.11 -37.98
N LYS A 399 -11.11 1.40 -37.85
CA LYS A 399 -10.69 0.39 -38.85
C LYS A 399 -11.20 -1.02 -38.58
N ALA A 400 -11.83 -1.27 -37.42
CA ALA A 400 -12.35 -2.58 -37.07
C ALA A 400 -13.89 -2.63 -37.17
N LEU A 401 -14.33 -3.08 -38.34
CA LEU A 401 -15.56 -3.85 -38.61
C LEU A 401 -16.88 -3.08 -38.74
N SER A 402 -17.26 -2.85 -40.01
CA SER A 402 -18.66 -2.86 -40.47
C SER A 402 -19.26 -4.29 -40.45
N ALA A 403 -18.95 -5.08 -39.42
CA ALA A 403 -19.54 -6.41 -39.28
C ALA A 403 -20.93 -6.25 -38.66
N SER A 404 -21.94 -6.68 -39.39
CA SER A 404 -23.31 -6.85 -38.91
C SER A 404 -23.31 -7.64 -37.58
N PRO A 405 -24.28 -7.41 -36.68
CA PRO A 405 -24.34 -8.11 -35.40
C PRO A 405 -24.39 -9.63 -35.63
N PRO A 406 -23.55 -10.43 -34.97
CA PRO A 406 -23.68 -11.88 -35.02
C PRO A 406 -24.98 -12.31 -34.33
N SER A 407 -25.71 -13.17 -35.04
CA SER A 407 -27.00 -13.75 -34.67
C SER A 407 -26.84 -14.89 -33.65
N SER A 408 -26.46 -14.58 -32.42
CA SER A 408 -26.68 -15.47 -31.29
C SER A 408 -27.74 -14.87 -30.37
N GLU A 409 -28.98 -14.82 -30.85
CA GLU A 409 -30.14 -14.37 -30.08
C GLU A 409 -30.27 -15.13 -28.74
N ASP A 410 -29.82 -16.38 -28.66
CA ASP A 410 -30.10 -17.24 -27.49
C ASP A 410 -29.41 -16.86 -26.16
N ASN A 411 -28.26 -16.17 -26.19
CA ASN A 411 -27.56 -15.76 -24.95
C ASN A 411 -27.78 -14.28 -24.58
N LEU A 412 -28.00 -13.40 -25.56
CA LEU A 412 -28.38 -12.00 -25.31
C LEU A 412 -29.86 -11.86 -24.96
N ALA A 413 -30.75 -12.73 -25.44
CA ALA A 413 -32.19 -12.67 -25.17
C ALA A 413 -32.59 -12.92 -23.70
N ARG A 414 -31.65 -13.33 -22.83
CA ARG A 414 -31.89 -13.50 -21.39
C ARG A 414 -31.61 -12.26 -20.54
N HIS A 415 -31.02 -11.21 -21.11
CA HIS A 415 -30.72 -9.99 -20.35
C HIS A 415 -31.89 -9.01 -20.36
N ASN A 416 -32.11 -8.36 -19.22
CA ASN A 416 -33.07 -7.26 -19.18
C ASN A 416 -32.49 -6.01 -19.86
N LYS A 417 -33.36 -5.02 -20.11
CA LYS A 417 -32.98 -3.78 -20.81
C LYS A 417 -31.77 -3.06 -20.18
N SER A 418 -31.65 -3.01 -18.86
CA SER A 418 -30.53 -2.32 -18.20
C SER A 418 -29.22 -3.09 -18.32
N GLN A 419 -29.26 -4.42 -18.25
CA GLN A 419 -28.10 -5.28 -18.49
C GLN A 419 -27.63 -5.18 -19.94
N GLN A 420 -28.56 -5.10 -20.91
CA GLN A 420 -28.21 -4.91 -22.32
C GLN A 420 -27.54 -3.56 -22.55
N VAL A 421 -28.08 -2.47 -22.01
CA VAL A 421 -27.43 -1.15 -22.06
C VAL A 421 -26.03 -1.19 -21.45
N ALA A 422 -25.84 -1.91 -20.34
CA ALA A 422 -24.53 -2.06 -19.73
C ALA A 422 -23.55 -2.79 -20.67
N VAL A 423 -23.97 -3.90 -21.28
CA VAL A 423 -23.15 -4.66 -22.26
C VAL A 423 -22.81 -3.80 -23.48
N ASP A 424 -23.79 -3.11 -24.07
CA ASP A 424 -23.57 -2.25 -25.24
C ASP A 424 -22.59 -1.11 -24.92
N THR A 425 -22.70 -0.53 -23.73
CA THR A 425 -21.77 0.50 -23.25
C THR A 425 -20.36 -0.08 -23.06
N MET A 426 -20.24 -1.30 -22.52
CA MET A 426 -18.96 -1.99 -22.41
C MET A 426 -18.36 -2.38 -23.77
N LEU A 427 -19.17 -2.67 -24.79
CA LEU A 427 -18.69 -2.98 -26.14
C LEU A 427 -18.28 -1.73 -26.94
N SER A 428 -18.86 -0.57 -26.61
CA SER A 428 -18.56 0.68 -27.30
C SER A 428 -17.08 1.03 -27.21
N ARG A 429 -16.50 1.40 -28.35
CA ARG A 429 -15.13 1.93 -28.47
C ARG A 429 -15.10 3.46 -28.56
N SER A 430 -16.25 4.11 -28.39
CA SER A 430 -16.29 5.58 -28.35
C SER A 430 -15.45 6.11 -27.20
N ASP A 431 -14.79 7.24 -27.43
CA ASP A 431 -14.00 7.95 -26.43
C ASP A 431 -14.79 8.26 -25.15
N THR A 432 -16.09 8.54 -25.29
CA THR A 432 -17.02 8.77 -24.19
C THR A 432 -17.23 7.53 -23.31
N ASN A 433 -16.99 6.32 -23.84
CA ASN A 433 -17.23 5.06 -23.15
C ASN A 433 -15.93 4.29 -22.83
N ARG A 434 -14.74 4.90 -23.01
CA ARG A 434 -13.46 4.25 -22.65
C ARG A 434 -13.33 3.98 -21.16
N ILE A 435 -13.93 4.84 -20.32
CA ILE A 435 -14.14 4.59 -18.90
C ILE A 435 -15.64 4.35 -18.71
N THR A 436 -16.02 3.13 -18.33
CA THR A 436 -17.42 2.75 -18.08
C THR A 436 -17.60 2.41 -16.61
N ILE A 437 -18.63 2.96 -15.97
CA ILE A 437 -19.01 2.61 -14.59
C ILE A 437 -20.40 1.98 -14.63
N ILE A 438 -20.52 0.76 -14.09
CA ILE A 438 -21.78 0.03 -13.99
C ILE A 438 -22.10 -0.17 -12.51
N GLN A 439 -23.18 0.46 -12.07
CA GLN A 439 -23.72 0.22 -10.74
C GLN A 439 -24.70 -0.96 -10.75
N GLY A 440 -24.40 -1.98 -9.95
CA GLY A 440 -25.22 -3.20 -9.85
C GLY A 440 -25.55 -3.57 -8.40
N PRO A 441 -26.78 -3.25 -7.93
CA PRO A 441 -27.29 -3.71 -6.63
C PRO A 441 -27.20 -5.25 -6.44
N PRO A 442 -27.31 -5.76 -5.20
CA PRO A 442 -27.24 -7.20 -4.96
C PRO A 442 -28.28 -7.97 -5.78
N GLY A 443 -27.90 -9.10 -6.36
CA GLY A 443 -28.80 -9.95 -7.15
C GLY A 443 -29.11 -9.46 -8.58
N THR A 444 -28.61 -8.31 -9.01
CA THR A 444 -28.87 -7.75 -10.36
C THR A 444 -28.09 -8.41 -11.50
N GLY A 445 -27.29 -9.43 -11.20
CA GLY A 445 -26.58 -10.20 -12.21
C GLY A 445 -25.33 -9.51 -12.77
N LYS A 446 -24.59 -8.72 -11.97
CA LYS A 446 -23.29 -8.11 -12.35
C LYS A 446 -22.37 -9.08 -13.11
N THR A 447 -22.14 -10.26 -12.54
CA THR A 447 -21.29 -11.28 -13.15
C THR A 447 -21.89 -11.87 -14.44
N SER A 448 -23.22 -11.88 -14.58
CA SER A 448 -23.88 -12.25 -15.86
C SER A 448 -23.59 -11.21 -16.94
N VAL A 449 -23.61 -9.92 -16.61
CA VAL A 449 -23.22 -8.83 -17.53
C VAL A 449 -21.77 -9.00 -17.99
N ILE A 450 -20.85 -9.35 -17.08
CA ILE A 450 -19.45 -9.64 -17.45
C ILE A 450 -19.37 -10.80 -18.45
N ALA A 451 -20.05 -11.91 -18.19
CA ALA A 451 -20.04 -13.06 -19.09
C ALA A 451 -20.64 -12.73 -20.47
N ALA A 452 -21.74 -11.97 -20.49
CA ALA A 452 -22.37 -11.50 -21.72
C ALA A 452 -21.44 -10.60 -22.55
N TYR A 453 -20.79 -9.66 -21.88
CA TYR A 453 -19.80 -8.79 -22.49
C TYR A 453 -18.64 -9.60 -23.09
N VAL A 454 -18.07 -10.56 -22.35
CA VAL A 454 -16.95 -11.37 -22.85
C VAL A 454 -17.33 -12.13 -24.11
N THR A 455 -18.50 -12.78 -24.14
CA THR A 455 -18.98 -13.50 -25.31
C THR A 455 -19.14 -12.57 -26.51
N ALA A 456 -19.89 -11.46 -26.34
CA ALA A 456 -20.14 -10.51 -27.42
C ALA A 456 -18.86 -9.81 -27.92
N ALA A 457 -17.92 -9.50 -27.01
CA ALA A 457 -16.65 -8.89 -27.35
C ALA A 457 -15.79 -9.83 -28.21
N LEU A 458 -15.71 -11.11 -27.86
CA LEU A 458 -14.95 -12.09 -28.63
C LEU A 458 -15.57 -12.39 -30.00
N GLU A 459 -16.90 -12.39 -30.10
CA GLU A 459 -17.62 -12.49 -31.39
C GLU A 459 -17.32 -11.31 -32.31
N GLN A 460 -17.09 -10.12 -31.74
CA GLN A 460 -16.62 -8.92 -32.44
C GLN A 460 -15.09 -8.85 -32.58
N LEU A 461 -14.38 -9.95 -32.34
CA LEU A 461 -12.91 -10.06 -32.41
C LEU A 461 -12.19 -9.05 -31.48
N GLN A 462 -12.84 -8.63 -30.40
CA GLN A 462 -12.27 -7.79 -29.35
C GLN A 462 -11.58 -8.68 -28.29
N GLY A 463 -10.34 -9.05 -28.56
CA GLY A 463 -9.50 -9.85 -27.66
C GLY A 463 -8.75 -9.02 -26.61
N GLY A 464 -7.95 -9.69 -25.78
CA GLY A 464 -7.12 -9.02 -24.77
C GLY A 464 -7.90 -8.53 -23.55
N ILE A 465 -8.86 -9.33 -23.09
CA ILE A 465 -9.77 -8.98 -21.99
C ILE A 465 -9.18 -9.49 -20.68
N TRP A 466 -9.02 -8.60 -19.71
CA TRP A 466 -8.53 -8.91 -18.37
C TRP A 466 -9.63 -8.63 -17.35
N LEU A 467 -10.13 -9.70 -16.73
CA LEU A 467 -11.18 -9.66 -15.72
C LEU A 467 -10.50 -9.70 -14.35
N VAL A 468 -10.67 -8.63 -13.59
CA VAL A 468 -9.99 -8.45 -12.31
C VAL A 468 -10.98 -8.18 -11.19
N ALA A 469 -10.62 -8.58 -9.98
CA ALA A 469 -11.37 -8.24 -8.78
C ALA A 469 -10.42 -8.11 -7.59
N LYS A 470 -10.94 -7.62 -6.45
CA LYS A 470 -10.15 -7.49 -5.22
C LYS A 470 -9.71 -8.83 -4.64
N SER A 471 -10.62 -9.81 -4.61
CA SER A 471 -10.41 -11.09 -3.93
C SER A 471 -10.40 -12.27 -4.90
N ASN A 472 -9.65 -13.33 -4.56
CA ASN A 472 -9.64 -14.54 -5.36
C ASN A 472 -11.04 -15.16 -5.50
N VAL A 473 -11.88 -15.07 -4.46
CA VAL A 473 -13.26 -15.57 -4.48
C VAL A 473 -14.08 -14.87 -5.56
N ALA A 474 -14.00 -13.54 -5.64
CA ALA A 474 -14.69 -12.78 -6.68
C ALA A 474 -14.20 -13.17 -8.08
N VAL A 475 -12.89 -13.30 -8.28
CA VAL A 475 -12.31 -13.76 -9.55
C VAL A 475 -12.81 -15.14 -9.95
N ILE A 476 -12.90 -16.08 -9.00
CA ILE A 476 -13.42 -17.42 -9.29
C ILE A 476 -14.91 -17.39 -9.63
N ASN A 477 -15.70 -16.56 -8.95
CA ASN A 477 -17.13 -16.42 -9.29
C ASN A 477 -17.34 -15.95 -10.74
N ILE A 478 -16.45 -15.08 -11.25
CA ILE A 478 -16.41 -14.73 -12.67
C ILE A 478 -16.14 -15.97 -13.53
N GLY A 479 -15.12 -16.76 -13.19
CA GLY A 479 -14.76 -17.99 -13.91
C GLY A 479 -15.90 -19.02 -13.97
N ILE A 480 -16.56 -19.28 -12.84
CA ILE A 480 -17.73 -20.16 -12.76
C ILE A 480 -18.85 -19.66 -13.69
N LYS A 481 -19.05 -18.35 -13.72
CA LYS A 481 -20.10 -17.75 -14.55
C LYS A 481 -19.78 -17.85 -16.04
N LEU A 482 -18.52 -17.66 -16.43
CA LEU A 482 -18.07 -17.88 -17.82
C LEU A 482 -18.29 -19.33 -18.27
N MET A 483 -17.92 -20.31 -17.43
CA MET A 483 -18.15 -21.72 -17.73
C MET A 483 -19.65 -22.04 -17.86
N SER A 484 -20.47 -21.48 -16.98
CA SER A 484 -21.92 -21.62 -17.02
C SER A 484 -22.55 -21.00 -18.28
N ALA A 485 -21.88 -20.00 -18.88
CA ALA A 485 -22.23 -19.41 -20.16
C ALA A 485 -21.63 -20.17 -21.37
N GLY A 486 -20.95 -21.29 -21.15
CA GLY A 486 -20.33 -22.11 -22.19
C GLY A 486 -18.93 -21.65 -22.61
N PHE A 487 -18.34 -20.65 -21.95
CA PHE A 487 -17.01 -20.12 -22.28
C PHE A 487 -15.94 -20.66 -21.34
N THR A 488 -15.02 -21.47 -21.88
CA THR A 488 -13.94 -22.13 -21.12
C THR A 488 -12.54 -21.71 -21.54
N ASN A 489 -12.37 -20.96 -22.63
CA ASN A 489 -11.06 -20.54 -23.15
C ASN A 489 -10.49 -19.29 -22.43
N TRP A 490 -10.35 -19.38 -21.12
CA TRP A 490 -9.75 -18.36 -20.27
C TRP A 490 -8.63 -18.93 -19.40
N ARG A 491 -7.79 -18.06 -18.83
CA ARG A 491 -6.76 -18.46 -17.84
C ARG A 491 -6.91 -17.68 -16.55
N LEU A 492 -6.83 -18.36 -15.42
CA LEU A 492 -6.84 -17.74 -14.10
C LEU A 492 -5.43 -17.73 -13.52
N LEU A 493 -4.90 -16.53 -13.29
CA LEU A 493 -3.60 -16.28 -12.69
C LEU A 493 -3.77 -16.02 -11.19
N ALA A 494 -3.12 -16.82 -10.36
CA ALA A 494 -3.21 -16.67 -8.90
C ALA A 494 -1.86 -16.91 -8.22
N SER A 495 -1.75 -16.38 -6.99
CA SER A 495 -0.58 -16.65 -6.14
C SER A 495 -0.49 -18.13 -5.81
N ASN A 496 0.73 -18.68 -5.79
CA ASN A 496 1.03 -20.02 -5.29
C ASN A 496 0.36 -20.29 -3.92
N GLU A 497 0.40 -19.32 -3.02
CA GLU A 497 -0.16 -19.43 -1.66
C GLU A 497 -1.67 -19.70 -1.66
N PHE A 498 -2.40 -19.21 -2.67
CA PHE A 498 -3.84 -19.41 -2.79
C PHE A 498 -4.20 -20.81 -3.31
N ALA A 499 -3.36 -21.39 -4.18
CA ALA A 499 -3.61 -22.67 -4.84
C ALA A 499 -3.68 -23.85 -3.86
N HIS A 500 -3.00 -23.74 -2.72
CA HIS A 500 -2.89 -24.80 -1.71
C HIS A 500 -4.00 -24.77 -0.65
N ALA A 501 -4.76 -23.69 -0.55
CA ALA A 501 -5.62 -23.45 0.59
C ALA A 501 -6.94 -24.24 0.52
N ASP A 502 -7.80 -24.06 -0.48
CA ASP A 502 -9.20 -24.50 -0.36
C ASP A 502 -9.74 -25.20 -1.62
N TRP A 503 -8.85 -25.83 -2.39
CA TRP A 503 -9.15 -26.44 -3.69
C TRP A 503 -9.78 -27.86 -3.65
N HIS A 504 -10.34 -28.26 -2.50
CA HIS A 504 -11.03 -29.56 -2.34
C HIS A 504 -12.54 -29.50 -2.57
N GLY A 505 -13.11 -28.34 -2.89
CA GLY A 505 -14.51 -28.25 -3.30
C GLY A 505 -14.73 -28.78 -4.71
N HIS A 506 -15.75 -29.64 -4.90
CA HIS A 506 -16.19 -30.16 -6.22
C HIS A 506 -16.42 -29.06 -7.27
N LEU A 507 -16.69 -27.83 -6.82
CA LEU A 507 -16.87 -26.63 -7.67
C LEU A 507 -15.62 -26.25 -8.47
N TYR A 508 -14.42 -26.67 -8.06
CA TYR A 508 -13.15 -26.25 -8.66
C TYR A 508 -12.51 -27.29 -9.59
N GLU A 509 -13.00 -28.53 -9.62
CA GLU A 509 -12.42 -29.60 -10.46
C GLU A 509 -12.48 -29.27 -11.96
N GLY A 510 -13.58 -28.64 -12.41
CA GLY A 510 -13.74 -28.22 -13.80
C GLY A 510 -12.85 -27.05 -14.23
N MET A 511 -12.21 -26.34 -13.28
CA MET A 511 -11.39 -25.15 -13.55
C MET A 511 -9.89 -25.42 -13.47
N LYS A 512 -9.46 -26.60 -13.02
CA LYS A 512 -8.04 -26.90 -12.77
C LYS A 512 -7.16 -26.70 -14.00
N SER A 513 -7.67 -27.03 -15.19
CA SER A 513 -6.94 -26.90 -16.45
C SER A 513 -6.65 -25.43 -16.85
N ASN A 514 -7.50 -24.49 -16.42
CA ASN A 514 -7.39 -23.07 -16.72
C ASN A 514 -6.54 -22.30 -15.72
N PHE A 515 -6.16 -22.92 -14.62
CA PHE A 515 -5.43 -22.29 -13.53
C PHE A 515 -3.93 -22.31 -13.76
N ILE A 516 -3.29 -21.19 -13.43
CA ILE A 516 -1.85 -20.99 -13.53
C ILE A 516 -1.34 -20.30 -12.26
N ARG A 517 -0.41 -20.95 -11.55
CA ARG A 517 0.16 -20.44 -10.32
C ARG A 517 1.35 -19.53 -10.56
N SER A 518 1.56 -18.57 -9.67
CA SER A 518 2.64 -17.59 -9.77
C SER A 518 4.06 -18.20 -9.78
N ASP A 519 4.26 -19.35 -9.13
CA ASP A 519 5.53 -20.09 -9.16
C ASP A 519 5.82 -20.74 -10.53
N GLU A 520 4.77 -21.03 -11.31
CA GLU A 520 4.90 -21.56 -12.67
C GLU A 520 5.20 -20.48 -13.71
N PHE A 521 4.95 -19.19 -13.42
CA PHE A 521 5.01 -18.11 -14.43
C PHE A 521 6.40 -18.01 -15.08
N ARG A 522 7.47 -18.25 -14.31
CA ARG A 522 8.83 -18.17 -14.83
C ARG A 522 9.09 -19.21 -15.92
N GLN A 523 8.49 -20.39 -15.82
CA GLN A 523 8.72 -21.51 -16.74
C GLN A 523 7.51 -21.78 -17.64
N MET A 524 6.54 -20.87 -17.68
CA MET A 524 5.28 -21.07 -18.39
C MET A 524 5.49 -21.26 -19.90
N PRO A 525 5.12 -22.42 -20.49
CA PRO A 525 5.24 -22.64 -21.92
C PRO A 525 4.16 -21.83 -22.67
N VAL A 526 4.55 -21.23 -23.79
CA VAL A 526 3.65 -20.41 -24.64
C VAL A 526 2.43 -21.21 -25.10
N SER A 527 2.56 -22.53 -25.30
CA SER A 527 1.46 -23.41 -25.69
C SER A 527 0.28 -23.43 -24.71
N ARG A 528 0.49 -23.21 -23.40
CA ARG A 528 -0.61 -23.16 -22.41
C ARG A 528 -1.45 -21.88 -22.52
N ILE A 529 -0.92 -20.82 -23.12
CA ILE A 529 -1.56 -19.50 -23.22
C ILE A 529 -1.90 -19.12 -24.67
N LYS A 530 -1.36 -19.85 -25.66
CA LYS A 530 -1.62 -19.61 -27.08
C LYS A 530 -3.11 -19.69 -27.39
N GLY A 531 -3.63 -18.69 -28.10
CA GLY A 531 -5.04 -18.62 -28.51
C GLY A 531 -6.02 -18.24 -27.41
N CYS A 532 -5.55 -18.00 -26.18
CA CYS A 532 -6.38 -17.44 -25.12
C CYS A 532 -6.53 -15.93 -25.31
N GLN A 533 -7.73 -15.40 -25.06
CA GLN A 533 -8.06 -13.98 -25.20
C GLN A 533 -8.57 -13.35 -23.90
N VAL A 534 -8.76 -14.16 -22.85
CA VAL A 534 -9.39 -13.76 -21.59
C VAL A 534 -8.56 -14.24 -20.41
N VAL A 535 -8.12 -13.32 -19.57
CA VAL A 535 -7.36 -13.61 -18.35
C VAL A 535 -8.13 -13.14 -17.13
N LEU A 536 -8.16 -13.97 -16.09
CA LEU A 536 -8.77 -13.70 -14.79
C LEU A 536 -7.66 -13.59 -13.74
N CYS A 537 -7.65 -12.53 -12.93
CA CYS A 537 -6.68 -12.43 -11.82
C CYS A 537 -7.15 -11.44 -10.75
N THR A 538 -6.51 -11.43 -9.58
CA THR A 538 -6.74 -10.34 -8.62
C THR A 538 -6.10 -9.04 -9.14
N LEU A 539 -6.58 -7.89 -8.67
CA LEU A 539 -5.97 -6.60 -8.98
C LEU A 539 -4.47 -6.57 -8.61
N SER A 540 -4.12 -7.12 -7.45
CA SER A 540 -2.72 -7.23 -7.00
C SER A 540 -1.85 -8.12 -7.89
N MET A 541 -2.43 -9.11 -8.57
CA MET A 541 -1.69 -9.98 -9.50
C MET A 541 -1.22 -9.23 -10.74
N LEU A 542 -1.88 -8.11 -11.10
CA LEU A 542 -1.39 -7.27 -12.19
C LEU A 542 0.00 -6.71 -11.89
N SER A 543 0.36 -6.50 -10.61
CA SER A 543 1.69 -6.03 -10.19
C SER A 543 2.78 -7.10 -10.23
N HIS A 544 2.46 -8.35 -10.61
CA HIS A 544 3.41 -9.45 -10.56
C HIS A 544 4.51 -9.30 -11.62
N TYR A 545 5.76 -9.54 -11.21
CA TYR A 545 6.95 -9.30 -12.05
C TYR A 545 6.93 -10.09 -13.36
N PHE A 546 6.50 -11.35 -13.36
CA PHE A 546 6.47 -12.18 -14.57
C PHE A 546 5.23 -11.99 -15.45
N LEU A 547 4.36 -11.01 -15.15
CA LEU A 547 3.13 -10.81 -15.91
C LEU A 547 3.38 -10.46 -17.39
N PHE A 548 4.52 -9.82 -17.70
CA PHE A 548 4.90 -9.48 -19.07
C PHE A 548 4.90 -10.67 -20.03
N LYS A 549 5.08 -11.91 -19.53
CA LYS A 549 5.01 -13.12 -20.36
C LYS A 549 3.61 -13.40 -20.89
N PHE A 550 2.60 -13.08 -20.08
CA PHE A 550 1.20 -13.21 -20.44
C PHE A 550 0.77 -12.05 -21.32
N THR A 551 1.11 -10.80 -20.95
CA THR A 551 0.69 -9.61 -21.71
C THR A 551 1.31 -9.55 -23.12
N LYS A 552 2.48 -10.18 -23.34
CA LYS A 552 3.04 -10.37 -24.69
C LYS A 552 2.21 -11.28 -25.59
N GLN A 553 1.48 -12.24 -25.02
CA GLN A 553 0.64 -13.18 -25.78
C GLN A 553 -0.82 -12.74 -25.80
N ILE A 554 -1.27 -12.08 -24.73
CA ILE A 554 -2.63 -11.59 -24.50
C ILE A 554 -2.51 -10.12 -24.08
N PRO A 555 -2.35 -9.20 -25.04
CA PRO A 555 -2.26 -7.77 -24.76
C PRO A 555 -3.42 -7.31 -23.88
N VAL A 556 -3.17 -6.36 -22.99
CA VAL A 556 -4.21 -5.85 -22.09
C VAL A 556 -4.95 -4.74 -22.83
N ASN A 557 -6.01 -5.09 -23.56
CA ASN A 557 -6.80 -4.13 -24.34
C ASN A 557 -7.95 -3.57 -23.50
N THR A 558 -8.60 -4.44 -22.73
CA THR A 558 -9.71 -4.06 -21.85
C THR A 558 -9.52 -4.65 -20.47
N ILE A 559 -9.65 -3.82 -19.43
CA ILE A 559 -9.74 -4.28 -18.04
C ILE A 559 -11.18 -4.14 -17.57
N VAL A 560 -11.75 -5.22 -17.05
CA VAL A 560 -13.05 -5.22 -16.37
C VAL A 560 -12.81 -5.51 -14.90
N VAL A 561 -13.16 -4.56 -14.04
CA VAL A 561 -13.01 -4.66 -12.59
C VAL A 561 -14.36 -4.99 -11.97
N ASP A 562 -14.49 -6.19 -11.40
CA ASP A 562 -15.64 -6.56 -10.56
C ASP A 562 -15.40 -6.17 -9.10
N GLU A 563 -16.50 -5.89 -8.39
CA GLU A 563 -16.48 -5.35 -7.02
C GLU A 563 -15.60 -4.09 -6.88
N ALA A 564 -15.60 -3.25 -7.91
CA ALA A 564 -14.75 -2.06 -8.01
C ALA A 564 -14.97 -1.06 -6.86
N SER A 565 -16.19 -0.98 -6.32
CA SER A 565 -16.53 -0.13 -5.17
C SER A 565 -15.88 -0.57 -3.85
N GLN A 566 -15.34 -1.79 -3.79
CA GLN A 566 -14.65 -2.33 -2.62
C GLN A 566 -13.13 -2.10 -2.67
N ILE A 567 -12.61 -1.55 -3.77
CA ILE A 567 -11.18 -1.35 -4.00
C ILE A 567 -10.81 0.09 -3.68
N GLU A 568 -9.73 0.29 -2.92
CA GLU A 568 -9.23 1.62 -2.62
C GLU A 568 -8.61 2.24 -3.88
N ILE A 569 -8.79 3.55 -4.07
CA ILE A 569 -8.42 4.19 -5.34
C ILE A 569 -6.90 4.05 -5.63
N GLY A 570 -6.05 4.06 -4.61
CA GLY A 570 -4.62 3.84 -4.74
C GLY A 570 -4.22 2.41 -5.13
N ASP A 571 -5.09 1.40 -4.93
CA ASP A 571 -4.80 0.02 -5.32
C ASP A 571 -4.77 -0.19 -6.84
N TYR A 572 -5.43 0.68 -7.61
CA TYR A 572 -5.42 0.60 -9.07
C TYR A 572 -4.08 0.98 -9.69
N ILE A 573 -3.29 1.81 -9.00
CA ILE A 573 -2.08 2.39 -9.56
C ILE A 573 -0.98 1.36 -9.89
N PRO A 574 -0.53 0.51 -8.95
CA PRO A 574 0.53 -0.47 -9.23
C PRO A 574 0.16 -1.51 -10.28
N GLY A 575 -1.13 -1.82 -10.36
CA GLY A 575 -1.66 -2.87 -11.20
C GLY A 575 -1.91 -2.41 -12.63
N ILE A 576 -2.45 -1.19 -12.79
CA ILE A 576 -3.03 -0.73 -14.05
C ILE A 576 -2.23 0.40 -14.68
N VAL A 577 -1.67 1.29 -13.86
CA VAL A 577 -1.14 2.58 -14.31
C VAL A 577 0.38 2.53 -14.40
N PHE A 578 1.04 2.14 -13.32
CA PHE A 578 2.50 2.09 -13.23
C PHE A 578 3.00 0.65 -13.24
N SER A 579 4.18 0.47 -13.80
CA SER A 579 5.00 -0.71 -13.54
C SER A 579 6.42 -0.30 -13.27
N PHE A 580 7.06 -0.96 -12.33
CA PHE A 580 8.50 -0.88 -12.17
C PHE A 580 9.14 -1.94 -13.06
N SER A 581 10.25 -1.58 -13.70
CA SER A 581 11.16 -2.53 -14.33
C SER A 581 11.69 -3.53 -13.28
N SER A 582 12.25 -4.62 -13.77
CA SER A 582 12.72 -5.74 -12.96
C SER A 582 13.57 -5.36 -11.74
N PRO A 583 13.43 -6.05 -10.59
CA PRO A 583 14.41 -5.95 -9.50
C PRO A 583 15.81 -6.49 -9.89
N ILE A 584 15.98 -7.07 -11.09
CA ILE A 584 17.23 -7.64 -11.60
C ILE A 584 18.07 -6.60 -12.37
N THR A 585 17.46 -5.50 -12.84
CA THR A 585 18.18 -4.41 -13.50
C THR A 585 18.37 -3.26 -12.53
N SER A 586 19.58 -2.71 -12.46
CA SER A 586 19.91 -1.52 -11.64
C SER A 586 19.13 -0.26 -12.05
N ASP A 587 18.46 -0.31 -13.21
CA ASP A 587 17.58 0.74 -13.71
C ASP A 587 16.15 0.46 -13.24
N SER A 588 15.83 0.91 -12.03
CA SER A 588 14.50 0.85 -11.41
C SER A 588 13.59 2.00 -11.85
N SER A 589 13.81 2.54 -13.04
CA SER A 589 12.99 3.63 -13.56
C SER A 589 11.54 3.16 -13.78
N PRO A 590 10.54 3.91 -13.31
CA PRO A 590 9.14 3.60 -13.55
C PRO A 590 8.85 3.62 -15.06
N VAL A 591 8.04 2.68 -15.53
CA VAL A 591 7.57 2.62 -16.92
C VAL A 591 6.23 3.35 -17.02
N PHE A 592 6.18 4.37 -17.87
CA PHE A 592 5.06 5.34 -18.03
C PHE A 592 3.75 4.77 -18.60
N ASP A 593 3.78 3.54 -19.10
CA ASP A 593 2.62 2.85 -19.58
C ASP A 593 2.88 1.36 -19.47
N LYS A 594 2.40 0.76 -18.38
CA LYS A 594 2.61 -0.67 -18.08
C LYS A 594 2.23 -1.58 -19.24
N PHE A 595 1.21 -1.19 -19.98
CA PHE A 595 0.68 -1.96 -21.09
C PHE A 595 1.11 -1.40 -22.44
N GLN A 596 2.09 -0.50 -22.48
CA GLN A 596 2.71 0.06 -23.69
C GLN A 596 1.67 0.56 -24.68
N GLY A 597 0.60 1.17 -24.16
CA GLY A 597 -0.47 1.71 -24.95
C GLY A 597 -1.34 0.62 -25.56
N SER A 598 -1.44 -0.59 -25.00
CA SER A 598 -2.45 -1.56 -25.43
C SER A 598 -3.82 -1.30 -24.78
N LEU A 599 -3.83 -0.78 -23.54
CA LEU A 599 -5.08 -0.56 -22.79
C LEU A 599 -5.90 0.55 -23.46
N ARG A 600 -7.13 0.21 -23.87
CA ARG A 600 -8.07 1.09 -24.58
C ARG A 600 -9.40 1.27 -23.88
N LYS A 601 -9.71 0.38 -22.91
CA LYS A 601 -10.97 0.42 -22.19
C LYS A 601 -10.85 -0.08 -20.75
N MET A 602 -11.55 0.59 -19.84
CA MET A 602 -11.74 0.17 -18.46
C MET A 602 -13.22 0.17 -18.09
N CYS A 603 -13.70 -0.94 -17.55
CA CYS A 603 -15.07 -1.10 -17.07
C CYS A 603 -15.05 -1.39 -15.57
N PHE A 604 -15.62 -0.51 -14.76
CA PHE A 604 -15.73 -0.67 -13.32
C PHE A 604 -17.14 -1.10 -12.97
N ILE A 605 -17.28 -2.24 -12.32
CA ILE A 605 -18.58 -2.80 -11.94
C ILE A 605 -18.61 -2.93 -10.42
N GLY A 606 -19.62 -2.36 -9.79
CA GLY A 606 -19.72 -2.38 -8.33
C GLY A 606 -21.00 -1.73 -7.83
N ASP A 607 -21.04 -1.47 -6.54
CA ASP A 607 -22.12 -0.74 -5.90
C ASP A 607 -21.58 -0.03 -4.64
N ASP A 608 -21.69 1.29 -4.61
CA ASP A 608 -21.22 2.12 -3.50
C ASP A 608 -22.12 1.99 -2.25
N LYS A 609 -23.29 1.37 -2.39
CA LYS A 609 -24.23 1.03 -1.31
C LYS A 609 -23.99 -0.34 -0.68
N GLN A 610 -23.18 -1.19 -1.31
CA GLN A 610 -22.69 -2.45 -0.72
C GLN A 610 -21.49 -2.17 0.18
N CYS A 611 -21.00 -3.18 0.92
CA CYS A 611 -19.91 -3.01 1.87
C CYS A 611 -18.73 -2.24 1.27
N LYS A 612 -18.47 -1.03 1.77
CA LYS A 612 -17.29 -0.26 1.40
C LYS A 612 -16.05 -0.90 2.02
N ALA A 613 -14.88 -0.68 1.40
CA ALA A 613 -13.61 -0.95 2.08
C ALA A 613 -13.54 -0.26 3.46
N GLU A 614 -14.19 0.90 3.58
CA GLU A 614 -14.33 1.67 4.82
C GLU A 614 -15.24 1.03 5.88
N ASN A 615 -16.11 0.05 5.56
CA ASN A 615 -16.94 -0.59 6.59
C ASN A 615 -16.17 -1.58 7.49
N PHE A 616 -14.90 -1.83 7.21
CA PHE A 616 -13.97 -2.38 8.22
C PHE A 616 -13.58 -1.36 9.30
N LEU A 617 -13.82 -0.05 9.10
CA LEU A 617 -13.44 1.02 10.04
C LEU A 617 -14.44 1.23 11.17
N TYR A 618 -15.66 0.70 11.07
CA TYR A 618 -16.71 0.91 12.09
C TYR A 618 -17.33 -0.37 12.67
N ASP A 619 -17.01 -1.54 12.12
CA ASP A 619 -17.44 -2.84 12.66
C ASP A 619 -16.23 -3.70 13.05
N LEU A 620 -15.54 -3.29 14.11
CA LEU A 620 -14.84 -4.20 15.01
C LEU A 620 -15.37 -3.92 16.43
N PRO A 621 -15.73 -4.95 17.23
CA PRO A 621 -16.23 -4.78 18.59
C PRO A 621 -15.24 -4.07 19.51
#